data_AF-A0A0B4C5H5-F1
#
_entry.id   AF-A0A0B4C5H5-F1
#
_cell.length_a   1.000
_cell.length_b   1.000
_cell.length_c   1.000
_cell.angle_alpha   90.00
_cell.angle_beta   90.00
_cell.angle_gamma   90.00
#
_symmetry.space_group_name_H-M   'P 1'
#
loop_
_entity.id
_entity.type
_entity.pdbx_description
1 polymer ?
#
loop_
_entity_poly.entity_id
_entity_poly.type
_entity_poly.pdbx_seq_one_letter_code
_entity_poly.pdbx_strand_id
1 'polypeptide(L)'
;SAGDLRALHLEHRAWLEGELARDYPDSEVGQTVVITHHGPHPLVAGHIDKLTAAFHSDLTDVLSAYDIDAWFFGHSHRHERAKVVTFEISRSATPINDTIVLAT
;
A
#
# COMPACT_ATOMS: atom_id res chain seq x y z
N SER A 1 -0.79 18.26 15.47
CA SER A 1 0.18 19.10 14.75
C SER A 1 0.64 18.37 13.49
N ALA A 2 1.30 19.02 12.53
CA ALA A 2 1.90 18.31 11.38
C ALA A 2 2.96 17.27 11.81
N GLY A 3 3.64 17.53 12.94
CA GLY A 3 4.57 16.57 13.55
C GLY A 3 3.88 15.30 14.04
N ASP A 4 2.71 15.44 14.66
CA ASP A 4 1.94 14.30 15.19
C ASP A 4 1.44 13.39 14.06
N LEU A 5 1.00 13.97 12.94
CA LEU A 5 0.57 13.20 11.76
C LEU A 5 1.73 12.44 11.11
N ARG A 6 2.91 13.05 11.05
CA ARG A 6 4.12 12.37 10.53
C ARG A 6 4.55 11.23 11.44
N ALA A 7 4.49 11.43 12.77
CA ALA A 7 4.81 10.37 13.73
C ALA A 7 3.86 9.18 13.59
N LEU A 8 2.56 9.44 13.50
CA LEU A 8 1.54 8.40 13.29
C LEU A 8 1.76 7.64 11.97
N HIS A 9 2.07 8.36 10.89
CA HIS A 9 2.40 7.73 9.61
C HIS A 9 3.58 6.77 9.72
N LEU A 10 4.65 7.16 10.42
CA LEU A 10 5.83 6.31 10.62
C LEU A 10 5.52 5.10 11.50
N GLU A 11 4.65 5.26 12.51
CA GLU A 11 4.17 4.14 13.34
C GLU A 11 3.39 3.12 12.50
N HIS A 12 2.44 3.58 11.68
CA HIS A 12 1.65 2.70 10.81
C HIS A 12 2.53 2.00 9.76
N ARG A 13 3.51 2.72 9.22
CA ARG A 13 4.50 2.16 8.30
C ARG A 13 5.34 1.07 8.97
N ALA A 14 5.84 1.31 10.18
CA ALA A 14 6.61 0.31 10.93
C ALA A 14 5.77 -0.93 11.24
N TRP A 15 4.49 -0.76 11.57
CA TRP A 15 3.56 -1.87 11.75
C TRP A 15 3.38 -2.68 10.47
N LEU A 16 3.18 -2.02 9.33
CA LEU A 16 3.01 -2.67 8.02
C LEU A 16 4.26 -3.48 7.63
N GLU A 17 5.45 -2.89 7.74
CA GLU A 17 6.72 -3.59 7.48
C GLU A 17 6.91 -4.78 8.43
N GLY A 18 6.44 -4.66 9.67
CA GLY A 18 6.42 -5.75 10.65
C GLY A 18 5.51 -6.90 10.22
N GLU A 19 4.31 -6.62 9.72
CA GLU A 19 3.40 -7.65 9.20
C GLU A 19 3.94 -8.31 7.93
N LEU A 20 4.44 -7.52 6.98
CA LEU A 20 5.04 -8.03 5.73
C LEU A 20 6.27 -8.91 5.96
N ALA A 21 6.98 -8.74 7.08
CA ALA A 21 8.12 -9.57 7.46
C ALA A 21 7.74 -10.89 8.14
N ARG A 22 6.44 -11.14 8.40
CA ARG A 22 6.01 -12.36 9.08
C ARG A 22 5.93 -13.52 8.10
N ASP A 23 6.43 -14.68 8.53
CA ASP A 23 6.16 -15.93 7.85
C ASP A 23 4.69 -16.31 8.08
N TYR A 24 3.87 -16.19 7.04
CA TYR A 24 2.51 -16.68 7.07
C TYR A 24 2.52 -18.20 6.75
N PRO A 25 1.83 -19.05 7.52
CA PRO A 25 1.88 -20.51 7.34
C PRO A 25 1.53 -21.00 5.93
N ASP A 26 0.74 -20.21 5.20
CA ASP A 26 0.31 -20.53 3.84
C ASP A 26 1.18 -19.87 2.74
N SER A 27 2.24 -19.14 3.10
CA SER A 27 3.02 -18.27 2.19
C SER A 27 3.78 -18.99 1.06
N GLU A 28 4.05 -20.30 1.15
CA GLU A 28 4.65 -21.04 0.01
C GLU A 28 3.70 -21.13 -1.20
N VAL A 29 2.40 -20.93 -0.99
CA VAL A 29 1.36 -20.93 -2.05
C VAL A 29 0.45 -19.70 -1.96
N GLY A 30 0.57 -18.90 -0.90
CA GLY A 30 -0.30 -17.79 -0.55
C GLY A 30 0.17 -16.48 -1.16
N GLN A 31 -0.78 -15.67 -1.62
CA GLN A 31 -0.52 -14.34 -2.14
C GLN A 31 -0.56 -13.30 -1.01
N THR A 32 0.36 -12.34 -1.04
CA THR A 32 0.37 -11.20 -0.13
C THR A 32 -0.37 -10.04 -0.78
N VAL A 33 -1.51 -9.67 -0.18
CA VAL A 33 -2.31 -8.53 -0.63
C VAL A 33 -2.35 -7.44 0.45
N VAL A 34 -1.96 -6.23 0.08
CA VAL A 34 -2.00 -5.06 0.97
C VAL A 34 -3.20 -4.19 0.61
N ILE A 35 -3.93 -3.71 1.63
CA ILE A 35 -5.03 -2.76 1.43
C ILE A 35 -4.84 -1.56 2.36
N THR A 36 -4.84 -0.36 1.79
CA THR A 36 -4.71 0.93 2.50
C THR A 36 -5.77 1.93 2.08
N HIS A 37 -5.98 2.99 2.87
CA HIS A 37 -6.79 4.11 2.39
C HIS A 37 -6.03 4.97 1.37
N HIS A 38 -4.78 5.33 1.68
CA HIS A 38 -3.90 6.18 0.87
C HIS A 38 -3.07 5.38 -0.13
N GLY A 39 -2.71 5.99 -1.27
CA GLY A 39 -1.93 5.32 -2.30
C GLY A 39 -0.46 5.13 -1.92
N PRO A 40 0.18 4.01 -2.32
CA PRO A 40 1.54 3.66 -1.88
C PRO A 40 2.64 4.20 -2.79
N HIS A 41 2.30 4.85 -3.91
CA HIS A 41 3.30 5.21 -4.91
C HIS A 41 2.87 6.45 -5.74
N PRO A 42 3.81 7.35 -6.11
CA PRO A 42 3.50 8.52 -6.95
C PRO A 42 2.90 8.17 -8.32
N LEU A 43 3.23 7.01 -8.90
CA LEU A 43 2.69 6.57 -10.20
C LEU A 43 1.16 6.35 -10.21
N VAL A 44 0.55 6.18 -9.04
CA VAL A 44 -0.91 6.01 -8.89
C VAL A 44 -1.57 7.20 -8.21
N ALA A 45 -0.89 8.35 -8.22
CA ALA A 45 -1.40 9.61 -7.69
C ALA A 45 -1.97 10.54 -8.78
N GLY A 46 -1.85 10.15 -10.05
CA GLY A 46 -2.21 11.00 -11.17
C GLY A 46 -1.34 12.26 -11.23
N HIS A 47 -1.99 13.43 -11.18
CA HIS A 47 -1.26 14.71 -11.18
C HIS A 47 -0.66 14.99 -9.80
N ILE A 48 0.65 15.19 -9.75
CA ILE A 48 1.38 15.48 -8.50
C ILE A 48 1.31 16.98 -8.20
N ASP A 49 0.76 17.32 -7.03
CA ASP A 49 0.70 18.67 -6.51
C ASP A 49 1.03 18.73 -5.00
N LYS A 50 0.77 19.87 -4.36
CA LYS A 50 1.07 20.09 -2.94
C LYS A 50 0.21 19.24 -2.00
N LEU A 51 -0.94 18.73 -2.46
CA LEU A 51 -1.85 17.89 -1.68
C LEU A 51 -1.57 16.41 -1.86
N THR A 52 -0.80 16.00 -2.88
CA THR A 52 -0.49 14.59 -3.12
C THR A 52 0.08 13.89 -1.88
N ALA A 53 0.96 14.55 -1.11
CA ALA A 53 1.53 13.98 0.11
C ALA A 53 0.51 13.71 1.24
N ALA A 54 -0.69 14.28 1.15
CA ALA A 54 -1.77 14.00 2.11
C ALA A 54 -2.51 12.69 1.79
N PHE A 55 -2.41 12.19 0.56
CA PHE A 55 -3.20 11.06 0.06
C PHE A 55 -2.35 9.93 -0.54
N HIS A 56 -1.07 10.19 -0.78
CA HIS A 56 -0.10 9.24 -1.29
C HIS A 56 1.19 9.32 -0.49
N SER A 57 1.66 8.16 -0.05
CA SER A 57 2.99 7.98 0.53
C SER A 57 3.89 7.38 -0.53
N ASP A 58 5.15 7.82 -0.61
CA ASP A 58 6.13 7.14 -1.45
C ASP A 58 6.69 5.95 -0.67
N LEU A 59 6.17 4.75 -0.96
CA LEU A 59 6.56 3.48 -0.34
C LEU A 59 7.36 2.61 -1.32
N THR A 60 8.06 3.22 -2.28
CA THR A 60 8.89 2.52 -3.28
C THR A 60 9.86 1.54 -2.63
N ASP A 61 10.42 1.90 -1.47
CA ASP A 61 11.34 1.07 -0.70
C ASP A 61 10.66 -0.18 -0.11
N VAL A 62 9.48 -0.03 0.48
CA VAL A 62 8.67 -1.17 0.98
C VAL A 62 8.30 -2.10 -0.17
N LEU A 63 7.82 -1.54 -1.28
CA LEU A 63 7.43 -2.29 -2.47
C LEU A 63 8.58 -3.07 -3.11
N SER A 64 9.83 -2.64 -2.87
CA SER A 64 11.03 -3.32 -3.37
C SER A 64 11.59 -4.34 -2.38
N ALA A 65 11.22 -4.25 -1.09
CA ALA A 65 11.79 -5.06 -0.02
C ALA A 65 10.99 -6.34 0.30
N TYR A 66 9.70 -6.36 -0.04
CA TYR A 66 8.78 -7.45 0.29
C TYR A 66 8.11 -8.04 -0.95
N ASP A 67 7.78 -9.33 -0.89
CA ASP A 67 7.04 -10.00 -1.97
C ASP A 67 5.54 -9.73 -1.82
N ILE A 68 5.06 -8.71 -2.54
CA ILE A 68 3.67 -8.24 -2.51
C ILE A 68 3.07 -8.50 -3.89
N ASP A 69 2.03 -9.33 -3.97
CA ASP A 69 1.34 -9.62 -5.23
C ASP A 69 0.51 -8.44 -5.72
N ALA A 70 -0.22 -7.81 -4.79
CA ALA A 70 -1.12 -6.71 -5.11
C ALA A 70 -1.25 -5.70 -3.97
N TRP A 71 -1.41 -4.43 -4.35
CA TRP A 71 -1.73 -3.35 -3.42
C TRP A 71 -3.00 -2.62 -3.85
N PHE A 72 -3.99 -2.61 -2.96
CA PHE A 72 -5.23 -1.89 -3.14
C PHE A 72 -5.31 -0.62 -2.29
N PHE A 73 -5.75 0.47 -2.89
CA PHE A 73 -5.89 1.76 -2.19
C PHE A 73 -7.18 2.51 -2.59
N GLY A 74 -7.54 3.54 -1.82
CA GLY A 74 -8.77 4.33 -2.01
C GLY A 74 -8.54 5.81 -2.35
N HIS A 75 -9.48 6.64 -1.89
CA HIS A 75 -9.44 8.12 -1.88
C HIS A 75 -9.65 8.91 -3.19
N SER A 76 -9.14 8.51 -4.36
CA SER A 76 -9.01 9.42 -5.51
C SER A 76 -10.26 9.69 -6.37
N HIS A 77 -11.44 9.13 -6.08
CA HIS A 77 -12.69 9.25 -6.87
C HIS A 77 -12.54 8.96 -8.41
N ARG A 78 -11.39 8.45 -8.86
CA ARG A 78 -11.06 8.11 -10.26
C ARG A 78 -10.45 6.70 -10.33
N HIS A 79 -10.51 6.08 -11.50
CA HIS A 79 -9.93 4.76 -11.73
C HIS A 79 -8.45 4.90 -12.11
N GLU A 80 -7.55 4.50 -11.22
CA GLU A 80 -6.11 4.50 -11.45
C GLU A 80 -5.52 3.10 -11.19
N ARG A 81 -4.63 2.65 -12.08
CA ARG A 81 -3.93 1.36 -12.01
C ARG A 81 -2.51 1.56 -12.52
N ALA A 82 -1.53 1.00 -11.84
CA ALA A 82 -0.15 0.94 -12.31
C ALA A 82 0.45 -0.44 -12.06
N LYS A 83 1.39 -0.84 -12.93
CA LYS A 83 2.24 -2.01 -12.72
C LYS A 83 3.63 -1.51 -12.35
N VAL A 84 4.14 -1.92 -11.19
CA VAL A 84 5.51 -1.65 -10.78
C VAL A 84 6.27 -2.96 -10.88
N VAL A 85 7.01 -3.11 -11.99
CA VAL A 85 7.97 -4.15 -12.43
C VAL A 85 7.65 -5.63 -12.16
N THR A 86 7.13 -6.02 -10.99
CA THR A 86 6.68 -7.36 -10.62
C THR A 86 5.29 -7.46 -9.96
N PHE A 87 4.66 -6.35 -9.53
CA PHE A 87 3.37 -6.38 -8.83
C PHE A 87 2.34 -5.37 -9.36
N GLU A 88 1.06 -5.61 -9.04
CA GLU A 88 -0.06 -4.78 -9.50
C GLU A 88 -0.57 -3.85 -8.39
N ILE A 89 -0.60 -2.55 -8.66
CA ILE A 89 -1.25 -1.55 -7.81
C ILE A 89 -2.57 -1.17 -8.46
N SER A 90 -3.69 -1.40 -7.77
CA SER A 90 -5.00 -1.14 -8.34
C SER A 90 -6.02 -0.69 -7.30
N ARG A 91 -7.11 -0.04 -7.71
CA ARG A 91 -8.22 0.33 -6.80
C ARG A 91 -9.22 -0.83 -6.73
N SER A 92 -9.58 -1.30 -5.53
CA SER A 92 -10.52 -2.44 -5.38
C SER A 92 -12.00 -2.03 -5.53
N ALA A 93 -12.82 -2.98 -6.01
CA ALA A 93 -14.29 -2.93 -6.00
C ALA A 93 -14.94 -4.29 -5.61
N THR A 94 -14.19 -5.29 -5.10
CA THR A 94 -14.64 -6.69 -4.94
C THR A 94 -13.90 -7.43 -3.80
N PRO A 95 -14.47 -8.54 -3.26
CA PRO A 95 -13.88 -9.27 -2.13
C PRO A 95 -12.76 -10.22 -2.58
N ILE A 96 -11.74 -10.37 -1.72
CA ILE A 96 -10.48 -11.08 -1.98
C ILE A 96 -10.36 -12.23 -0.94
N ASN A 97 -9.87 -13.41 -1.36
CA ASN A 97 -9.84 -14.65 -0.55
C ASN A 97 -8.44 -15.03 -0.01
N ASP A 98 -7.49 -14.11 -0.01
CA ASP A 98 -6.07 -14.37 0.30
C ASP A 98 -5.61 -13.62 1.55
N THR A 99 -4.36 -13.82 2.00
CA THR A 99 -3.83 -13.16 3.20
C THR A 99 -3.83 -11.64 3.02
N ILE A 100 -4.66 -10.97 3.82
CA ILE A 100 -4.87 -9.51 3.76
C ILE A 100 -4.06 -8.84 4.87
N VAL A 101 -3.10 -8.00 4.49
CA VAL A 101 -2.48 -7.04 5.41
C VAL A 101 -3.27 -5.74 5.35
N LEU A 102 -4.03 -5.47 6.41
CA LEU A 102 -4.87 -4.26 6.55
C LEU A 102 -4.12 -3.18 7.33
N ALA A 103 -3.56 -2.20 6.63
CA ALA A 103 -3.02 -0.99 7.27
C ALA A 103 -4.06 0.13 7.25
N THR A 104 -4.43 0.62 8.44
CA THR A 104 -5.40 1.72 8.61
C THR A 104 -4.77 3.09 8.42
#